data_AF-A0A9E3BYG5-F1
#
_entry.id   AF-A0A9E3BYG5-F1
#
_cell.length_a   1.000
_cell.length_b   1.000
_cell.length_c   1.000
_cell.angle_alpha   90.00
_cell.angle_beta   90.00
_cell.angle_gamma   90.00
#
_symmetry.space_group_name_H-M   'P 1'
#
loop_
_entity.id
_entity.type
_entity.pdbx_description
1 polymer ?
#
loop_
_entity_poly.entity_id
_entity_poly.type
_entity_poly.pdbx_seq_one_letter_code
_entity_poly.pdbx_strand_id
1 'polypeptide(L)'
;MGLRTNFHGRFMLDRLLTPEHKAILEEFADTEHEDEQGRVGLDDKPPTLYCQWVPTEDGAGLEWDGAEKFYYYGPWLEYLILHFLRPWGYTLNGTVRYEGVTEGVEGTISVEGDRVLVTRVPLTDDSRHATTPPSLLDSELD
;
A
#
# COMPACT_ATOMS: atom_id res chain seq x y z
N MET A 1 23.39 -6.58 0.14
CA MET A 1 22.66 -5.69 1.07
C MET A 1 21.35 -5.36 0.38
N GLY A 2 20.27 -6.08 0.72
CA GLY A 2 18.97 -5.98 0.05
C GLY A 2 18.23 -4.71 0.47
N LEU A 3 17.74 -3.97 -0.52
CA LEU A 3 16.85 -2.83 -0.33
C LEU A 3 15.47 -3.39 0.04
N ARG A 4 15.16 -3.50 1.33
CA ARG A 4 13.86 -4.01 1.79
C ARG A 4 12.91 -2.83 2.03
N THR A 5 11.73 -2.91 1.42
CA THR A 5 10.58 -2.07 1.80
C THR A 5 9.66 -2.96 2.61
N ASN A 6 9.29 -2.54 3.82
CA ASN A 6 8.32 -3.27 4.63
C ASN A 6 6.97 -2.59 4.54
N PHE A 7 5.90 -3.38 4.45
CA PHE A 7 4.52 -2.92 4.50
C PHE A 7 3.88 -3.42 5.79
N HIS A 8 3.18 -2.52 6.48
CA HIS A 8 2.55 -2.78 7.76
C HIS A 8 1.05 -2.49 7.66
N GLY A 9 0.26 -3.52 7.95
CA GLY A 9 -1.19 -3.49 7.85
C GLY A 9 -1.70 -4.28 6.65
N ARG A 10 -3.01 -4.19 6.44
CA ARG A 10 -3.73 -4.87 5.37
C ARG A 10 -4.92 -4.04 4.91
N PHE A 11 -5.35 -4.26 3.69
CA PHE A 11 -6.60 -3.72 3.17
C PHE A 11 -7.75 -4.65 3.49
N MET A 12 -8.93 -4.10 3.75
CA MET A 12 -10.13 -4.83 4.10
C MET A 12 -11.14 -4.74 2.95
N LEU A 13 -11.76 -5.86 2.64
CA LEU A 13 -12.88 -5.92 1.72
C LEU A 13 -14.18 -5.65 2.48
N ASP A 14 -15.22 -5.22 1.76
CA ASP A 14 -16.57 -5.05 2.33
C ASP A 14 -17.20 -6.38 2.80
N ARG A 15 -16.71 -7.50 2.26
CA ARG A 15 -17.16 -8.86 2.54
C ARG A 15 -16.04 -9.87 2.24
N LEU A 16 -16.18 -11.07 2.80
CA LEU A 16 -15.22 -12.15 2.58
C LEU A 16 -15.17 -12.58 1.12
N LEU A 17 -13.96 -12.85 0.63
CA LEU A 17 -13.76 -13.51 -0.65
C LEU A 17 -14.39 -14.90 -0.64
N THR A 18 -15.03 -15.25 -1.75
CA THR A 18 -15.37 -16.66 -1.98
C THR A 18 -14.08 -17.46 -2.14
N PRO A 19 -14.09 -18.76 -1.79
CA PRO A 19 -12.92 -19.63 -1.98
C PRO A 19 -12.41 -19.65 -3.43
N GLU A 20 -13.32 -19.54 -4.39
CA GLU A 20 -13.00 -19.48 -5.83
C GLU A 20 -12.23 -18.21 -6.19
N HIS A 21 -12.72 -17.03 -5.78
CA HIS A 21 -12.02 -15.77 -6.05
C HIS A 21 -10.69 -15.67 -5.31
N LYS A 22 -10.62 -16.21 -4.09
CA LYS A 22 -9.37 -16.29 -3.34
C LYS A 22 -8.32 -17.10 -4.11
N ALA A 23 -8.69 -18.30 -4.58
CA ALA A 23 -7.78 -19.16 -5.34
C ALA A 23 -7.30 -18.48 -6.64
N ILE A 24 -8.18 -17.76 -7.34
CA ILE A 24 -7.81 -17.00 -8.54
C ILE A 24 -6.76 -15.92 -8.21
N LEU A 25 -6.93 -15.18 -7.11
CA LEU A 25 -5.97 -14.15 -6.71
C LEU A 25 -4.62 -14.75 -6.25
N GLU A 26 -4.65 -15.88 -5.54
CA GLU A 26 -3.43 -16.59 -5.12
C GLU A 26 -2.64 -17.11 -6.34
N GLU A 27 -3.31 -17.76 -7.30
CA GLU A 27 -2.69 -18.23 -8.53
C GLU A 27 -2.15 -17.06 -9.37
N PHE A 28 -2.90 -15.97 -9.43
CA PHE A 28 -2.46 -14.76 -10.14
C PHE A 28 -1.21 -14.14 -9.51
N ALA A 29 -1.10 -14.11 -8.18
CA ALA A 29 0.07 -13.59 -7.48
C ALA A 29 1.33 -14.45 -7.69
N ASP A 30 1.17 -15.78 -7.82
CA ASP A 30 2.27 -16.72 -8.07
C ASP A 30 2.73 -16.74 -9.55
N THR A 31 1.90 -16.22 -10.46
CA THR A 31 2.20 -16.18 -11.89
C THR A 31 3.15 -15.03 -12.25
N GLU A 32 4.13 -15.29 -13.10
CA GLU A 32 4.99 -14.25 -13.68
C GLU A 32 4.29 -13.55 -14.85
N HIS A 33 4.19 -12.22 -14.76
CA HIS A 33 3.46 -11.36 -15.70
C HIS A 33 4.37 -10.61 -16.68
N GLU A 34 5.47 -11.23 -17.11
CA GLU A 34 6.42 -10.58 -18.02
C GLU A 34 5.74 -10.14 -19.34
N ASP A 35 5.77 -8.84 -19.62
CA ASP A 35 5.43 -8.34 -20.96
C ASP A 35 6.58 -8.67 -21.91
N GLU A 36 6.29 -9.19 -23.11
CA GLU A 36 7.30 -9.57 -24.13
C GLU A 36 8.29 -8.45 -24.48
N GLN A 37 7.96 -7.17 -24.18
CA GLN A 37 8.82 -6.03 -24.41
C GLN A 37 9.53 -5.50 -23.14
N GLY A 38 9.36 -6.17 -22.00
CA GLY A 38 9.96 -5.79 -20.71
C GLY A 38 9.48 -4.43 -20.18
N ARG A 39 8.29 -3.98 -20.60
CA ARG A 39 7.73 -2.67 -20.21
C ARG A 39 6.86 -2.82 -18.97
N VAL A 40 6.86 -1.78 -18.14
CA VAL A 40 5.90 -1.64 -17.05
C VAL A 40 4.50 -1.55 -17.65
N GLY A 41 3.60 -2.46 -17.27
CA GLY A 41 2.21 -2.38 -17.66
C GLY A 41 1.54 -1.17 -17.02
N LEU A 42 0.77 -0.43 -17.81
CA LEU A 42 -0.14 0.61 -17.33
C LEU A 42 -1.57 0.23 -17.71
N ASP A 43 -2.52 0.66 -16.88
CA ASP A 43 -3.97 0.50 -17.06
C ASP A 43 -4.45 -0.96 -17.15
N ASP A 44 -4.40 -1.53 -18.35
CA ASP A 44 -4.94 -2.85 -18.68
C ASP A 44 -3.88 -3.97 -18.62
N LYS A 45 -2.63 -3.63 -18.31
CA LYS A 45 -1.52 -4.57 -18.22
C LYS A 45 -0.97 -4.66 -16.80
N PRO A 46 -0.51 -5.85 -16.37
CA PRO A 46 0.13 -6.02 -15.08
C PRO A 46 1.36 -5.10 -14.95
N PRO A 47 1.51 -4.35 -13.84
CA PRO A 47 2.57 -3.35 -13.70
C PRO A 47 3.98 -3.92 -13.81
N THR A 48 4.23 -5.06 -13.20
CA THR A 48 5.54 -5.72 -13.15
C THR A 48 5.40 -7.24 -13.21
N LEU A 49 6.52 -7.95 -13.06
CA LEU A 49 6.57 -9.42 -13.09
C LEU A 49 5.69 -10.10 -12.03
N TYR A 50 5.69 -9.62 -10.77
CA TYR A 50 4.98 -10.28 -9.68
C TYR A 50 4.08 -9.33 -8.92
N CYS A 51 2.86 -9.77 -8.62
CA CYS A 51 1.93 -9.11 -7.72
C CYS A 51 2.14 -9.61 -6.30
N GLN A 52 2.54 -8.74 -5.38
CA GLN A 52 2.82 -9.12 -3.99
C GLN A 52 1.70 -8.74 -3.02
N TRP A 53 0.57 -8.26 -3.54
CA TRP A 53 -0.68 -8.18 -2.78
C TRP A 53 -1.41 -9.51 -2.91
N VAL A 54 -1.51 -10.24 -1.81
CA VAL A 54 -2.15 -11.55 -1.73
C VAL A 54 -3.38 -11.47 -0.82
N PRO A 55 -4.41 -12.30 -1.05
CA PRO A 55 -5.53 -12.35 -0.14
C PRO A 55 -5.10 -12.84 1.24
N THR A 56 -5.73 -12.29 2.28
CA THR A 56 -5.50 -12.75 3.66
C THR A 56 -5.94 -14.21 3.82
N GLU A 57 -5.37 -14.91 4.80
CA GLU A 57 -5.76 -16.32 5.06
C GLU A 57 -7.27 -16.46 5.29
N ASP A 58 -7.85 -15.52 6.04
CA ASP A 58 -9.28 -15.43 6.34
C ASP A 58 -10.15 -14.88 5.17
N GLY A 59 -9.53 -14.45 4.06
CA GLY A 59 -10.22 -13.93 2.87
C GLY A 59 -10.93 -12.59 3.09
N ALA A 60 -10.68 -11.92 4.21
CA ALA A 60 -11.30 -10.64 4.56
C ALA A 60 -10.64 -9.45 3.87
N GLY A 61 -9.50 -9.64 3.20
CA GLY A 61 -8.70 -8.53 2.73
C GLY A 61 -7.53 -8.93 1.84
N LEU A 62 -6.65 -7.96 1.59
CA LEU A 62 -5.37 -8.13 0.90
C LEU A 62 -4.22 -7.66 1.81
N GLU A 63 -3.12 -8.40 1.81
CA GLU A 63 -1.90 -8.05 2.53
C GLU A 63 -0.66 -8.31 1.68
N TRP A 64 0.46 -7.74 2.11
CA TRP A 64 1.73 -7.95 1.43
C TRP A 64 2.32 -9.31 1.81
N ASP A 65 2.79 -10.06 0.82
CA ASP A 65 3.35 -11.41 0.98
C ASP A 65 4.68 -11.48 1.75
N GLY A 66 5.32 -10.33 1.99
CA GLY A 66 6.59 -10.23 2.72
C GLY A 66 7.86 -10.31 1.86
N ALA A 67 7.73 -10.37 0.53
CA ALA A 67 8.85 -10.54 -0.39
C ALA A 67 9.67 -9.25 -0.60
N GLU A 68 11.02 -9.38 -0.67
CA GLU A 68 11.96 -8.28 -0.44
C GLU A 68 11.84 -7.05 -1.37
N LYS A 69 11.42 -7.24 -2.63
CA LYS A 69 11.37 -6.18 -3.64
C LYS A 69 9.97 -6.00 -4.21
N PHE A 70 9.19 -5.09 -3.61
CA PHE A 70 7.89 -4.71 -4.15
C PHE A 70 7.92 -3.34 -4.84
N TYR A 71 7.85 -3.33 -6.17
CA TYR A 71 7.70 -2.09 -6.95
C TYR A 71 6.26 -1.90 -7.41
N TYR A 72 5.88 -0.65 -7.70
CA TYR A 72 4.56 -0.29 -8.22
C TYR A 72 3.39 -0.83 -7.37
N TYR A 73 3.56 -0.86 -6.05
CA TYR A 73 2.55 -1.34 -5.10
C TYR A 73 1.22 -0.58 -5.19
N GLY A 74 1.22 0.70 -5.57
CA GLY A 74 -0.01 1.46 -5.84
C GLY A 74 -0.73 0.99 -7.11
N PRO A 75 -0.07 1.04 -8.28
CA PRO A 75 -0.61 0.51 -9.53
C PRO A 75 -1.08 -0.95 -9.47
N TRP A 76 -0.41 -1.80 -8.68
CA TRP A 76 -0.90 -3.17 -8.45
C TRP A 76 -2.26 -3.21 -7.76
N LEU A 77 -2.51 -2.35 -6.76
CA LEU A 77 -3.85 -2.26 -6.14
C LEU A 77 -4.88 -1.77 -7.13
N GLU A 78 -4.56 -0.74 -7.93
CA GLU A 78 -5.45 -0.24 -8.97
C GLU A 78 -5.82 -1.34 -9.96
N TYR A 79 -4.82 -2.12 -10.41
CA TYR A 79 -5.01 -3.26 -11.31
C TYR A 79 -5.92 -4.32 -10.69
N LEU A 80 -5.67 -4.75 -9.45
CA LEU A 80 -6.50 -5.74 -8.76
C LEU A 80 -7.94 -5.27 -8.58
N ILE A 81 -8.12 -3.99 -8.24
CA ILE A 81 -9.45 -3.39 -8.10
C ILE A 81 -10.18 -3.41 -9.44
N LEU A 82 -9.53 -2.96 -10.52
CA LEU A 82 -10.16 -2.82 -11.83
C LEU A 82 -10.49 -4.16 -12.51
N HIS A 83 -9.59 -5.15 -12.41
CA HIS A 83 -9.69 -6.40 -13.18
C HIS A 83 -10.32 -7.57 -12.41
N PHE A 84 -10.30 -7.53 -11.07
CA PHE A 84 -10.82 -8.63 -10.25
C PHE A 84 -11.92 -8.16 -9.30
N LEU A 85 -11.59 -7.26 -8.37
CA LEU A 85 -12.49 -6.93 -7.26
C LEU A 85 -13.77 -6.26 -7.74
N ARG A 86 -13.65 -5.22 -8.58
CA ARG A 86 -14.80 -4.47 -9.09
C ARG A 86 -15.70 -5.31 -10.01
N PRO A 87 -15.19 -6.10 -10.98
CA PRO A 87 -16.01 -7.03 -11.76
C PRO A 87 -16.76 -8.05 -10.90
N TRP A 88 -16.18 -8.47 -9.78
CA TRP A 88 -16.83 -9.37 -8.83
C TRP A 88 -17.72 -8.63 -7.80
N GLY A 89 -17.68 -7.29 -7.78
CA GLY A 89 -18.48 -6.43 -6.93
C GLY A 89 -17.94 -6.15 -5.53
N TYR A 90 -16.66 -6.45 -5.25
CA TYR A 90 -16.03 -6.11 -3.97
C TYR A 90 -15.50 -4.68 -3.95
N THR A 91 -15.46 -4.11 -2.76
CA THR A 91 -14.87 -2.80 -2.47
C THR A 91 -13.70 -2.99 -1.53
N LEU A 92 -12.53 -2.45 -1.89
CA LEU A 92 -11.32 -2.50 -1.07
C LEU A 92 -11.16 -1.18 -0.32
N ASN A 93 -10.88 -1.24 0.97
CA ASN A 93 -10.60 -0.05 1.78
C ASN A 93 -9.49 -0.31 2.78
N GLY A 94 -8.76 0.75 3.15
CA GLY A 94 -7.82 0.70 4.27
C GLY A 94 -6.55 1.46 3.99
N THR A 95 -5.69 1.50 5.01
CA THR A 95 -4.42 2.21 4.95
C THR A 95 -3.30 1.27 5.38
N VAL A 96 -2.31 1.12 4.51
CA VAL A 96 -1.08 0.36 4.76
C VAL A 96 0.09 1.35 4.84
N ARG A 97 0.88 1.26 5.91
CA ARG A 97 2.11 2.05 6.04
C ARG A 97 3.26 1.29 5.40
N TYR A 98 4.15 1.98 4.71
CA TYR A 98 5.39 1.38 4.22
C TYR A 98 6.61 2.16 4.72
N GLU A 99 7.72 1.44 4.91
CA GLU A 99 9.00 1.99 5.32
C GLU A 99 10.12 1.47 4.40
N GLY A 100 10.84 2.39 3.77
CA GLY A 100 12.02 2.10 2.96
C GLY A 100 13.31 2.34 3.75
N VAL A 101 14.10 1.30 3.98
CA VAL A 101 15.31 1.34 4.84
C VAL A 101 16.40 2.27 4.29
N THR A 102 16.45 2.52 2.98
CA THR A 102 17.60 3.17 2.34
C THR A 102 17.41 4.67 2.08
N GLU A 103 16.17 5.16 2.07
CA GLU A 103 15.90 6.58 1.84
C GLU A 103 15.38 7.28 3.11
N GLY A 104 15.15 6.56 4.21
CA GLY A 104 14.42 7.11 5.36
C GLY A 104 13.04 7.63 4.93
N VAL A 105 12.46 7.01 3.90
CA VAL A 105 11.16 7.40 3.37
C VAL A 105 10.14 6.44 3.96
N GLU A 106 9.27 7.02 4.77
CA GLU A 106 8.04 6.37 5.18
C GLU A 106 6.89 6.93 4.36
N GLY A 107 5.83 6.16 4.27
CA GLY A 107 4.63 6.61 3.58
C GLY A 107 3.43 5.76 3.92
N THR A 108 2.31 6.14 3.35
CA THR A 108 1.06 5.42 3.49
C THR A 108 0.43 5.22 2.12
N ILE A 109 -0.20 4.06 1.96
CA ILE A 109 -1.02 3.71 0.82
C ILE A 109 -2.43 3.60 1.38
N SER A 110 -3.33 4.46 0.93
CA SER A 110 -4.74 4.41 1.31
C SER A 110 -5.56 4.02 0.10
N VAL A 111 -6.50 3.10 0.29
CA VAL A 111 -7.49 2.73 -0.70
C VAL A 111 -8.86 3.13 -0.16
N GLU A 112 -9.61 3.86 -0.97
CA GLU A 112 -10.99 4.26 -0.67
C GLU A 112 -11.86 3.93 -1.88
N GLY A 113 -12.58 2.81 -1.81
CA GLY A 113 -13.41 2.32 -2.89
C GLY A 113 -12.61 1.88 -4.11
N ASP A 114 -12.53 2.77 -5.10
CA ASP A 114 -11.82 2.59 -6.37
C ASP A 114 -10.61 3.52 -6.52
N ARG A 115 -10.33 4.33 -5.49
CA ARG A 115 -9.22 5.27 -5.51
C ARG A 115 -8.06 4.77 -4.66
N VAL A 116 -6.88 4.69 -5.27
CA VAL A 116 -5.61 4.41 -4.57
C VAL A 116 -4.84 5.71 -4.40
N LEU A 117 -4.43 6.00 -3.17
CA LEU A 117 -3.67 7.19 -2.77
C LEU A 117 -2.36 6.77 -2.12
N VAL A 118 -1.25 7.03 -2.81
CA VAL A 118 0.10 6.80 -2.27
C VAL A 118 0.68 8.12 -1.79
N THR A 119 0.93 8.22 -0.49
CA THR A 119 1.56 9.38 0.14
C THR A 119 2.97 9.03 0.57
N ARG A 120 3.93 9.84 0.15
CA ARG A 120 5.31 9.83 0.65
C ARG A 120 5.45 10.93 1.69
N VAL A 121 5.86 10.58 2.90
CA VAL A 121 6.24 11.56 3.91
C VAL A 121 7.77 11.55 3.96
N PRO A 122 8.46 12.58 3.42
CA PRO A 122 9.87 12.72 3.74
C PRO A 122 9.98 12.89 5.26
N LEU A 123 10.85 12.13 5.91
CA LEU A 123 11.23 12.39 7.31
C LEU A 123 11.81 13.81 7.35
N THR A 124 10.96 14.79 7.58
CA THR A 124 11.39 16.13 7.98
C THR A 124 11.70 16.04 9.46
N ASP A 125 12.84 16.62 9.86
CA ASP A 125 13.33 16.72 11.25
C ASP A 125 12.37 17.60 12.09
N ASP A 126 11.08 17.28 12.15
CA ASP A 126 10.09 18.00 12.97
C ASP A 126 9.93 17.27 14.31
N SER A 127 11.03 17.22 15.06
CA SER A 127 11.03 16.85 16.47
C SER A 127 11.95 17.71 17.32
N ARG A 128 12.35 18.88 16.80
CA ARG A 128 13.01 19.92 17.60
C ARG A 128 12.42 21.27 17.20
N HIS A 129 11.27 21.59 17.77
CA HIS A 129 10.94 22.87 18.39
C HIS A 129 9.43 22.87 18.64
N ALA A 130 9.00 22.14 19.67
CA ALA A 130 7.82 22.56 20.41
C ALA A 130 8.13 23.97 20.97
N THR A 131 7.83 25.00 20.19
CA THR A 131 7.85 26.37 20.69
C THR A 131 6.69 26.47 21.65
N THR A 132 7.03 26.37 22.93
CA THR A 132 6.17 26.77 24.05
C THR A 132 5.54 28.12 23.71
N PRO A 133 4.19 28.27 23.72
CA PRO A 133 3.60 29.59 23.55
C PRO A 133 4.08 30.49 24.69
N PRO A 134 4.47 31.75 24.43
CA PRO A 134 4.84 32.65 25.52
C PRO A 134 3.61 32.84 26.42
N SER A 135 3.70 32.33 27.64
CA SER A 135 2.73 32.63 28.69
C SER A 135 2.87 34.11 29.02
N LEU A 136 1.90 34.89 28.53
CA LEU A 136 1.60 36.24 28.96
C LEU A 136 1.10 36.17 30.42
N LEU A 137 2.03 36.19 31.38
CA LEU A 137 1.79 36.64 32.75
C LEU A 137 3.13 36.79 33.47
N ASP A 138 3.66 38.01 33.52
CA ASP A 138 4.01 38.63 34.80
C ASP A 138 4.10 40.15 34.60
N SER A 139 3.03 40.83 35.00
CA SER A 139 3.11 42.20 35.45
C SER A 139 3.49 42.11 36.93
N GLU A 140 4.64 42.63 37.36
CA GLU A 140 4.95 43.29 38.67
C GLU A 140 6.38 43.86 38.55
N LEU A 141 6.56 45.19 38.51
CA LEU A 141 6.93 46.06 39.64
C LEU A 141 8.46 46.08 39.94
N ASP A 142 9.17 47.11 39.43
CA ASP A 142 9.92 48.13 40.20
C ASP A 142 10.32 49.29 39.26
#